data_AF-A0AAV9MNW6-F1
#
_entry.id   AF-A0AAV9MNW6-F1
#
_cell.length_a   1.000
_cell.length_b   1.000
_cell.length_c   1.000
_cell.angle_alpha   90.00
_cell.angle_beta   90.00
_cell.angle_gamma   90.00
#
_symmetry.space_group_name_H-M   'P 1'
#
loop_
_entity.id
_entity.type
_entity.pdbx_description
1 polymer ?
#
loop_
_entity_poly.entity_id
_entity_poly.type
_entity_poly.pdbx_seq_one_letter_code
_entity_poly.pdbx_strand_id
1 'polypeptide(L)'
;MVSKLSLGETFHDEQAFVQIHGGGSSRIGTFAIQMAKCLGVKVFITAGSEEKLAACKELGTDVCINYKTEDFITRIKEETGGEGSVDVILDNIGGPYLQRNLDSLNVDGRLFIIGFMGGTMTQVNLGCYQDP
;
A
#
# COMPACT_ATOMS: atom_id res chain seq x y z
N MET A 1 11.63 -10.44 -16.33
CA MET A 1 11.56 -10.23 -14.87
C MET A 1 10.29 -10.94 -14.45
N VAL A 2 10.37 -11.97 -13.60
CA VAL A 2 9.21 -12.85 -13.31
C VAL A 2 8.53 -12.34 -12.06
N SER A 3 7.19 -12.27 -12.06
CA SER A 3 6.39 -11.98 -10.86
C SER A 3 6.89 -12.79 -9.66
N LYS A 4 7.01 -12.15 -8.49
CA LYS A 4 7.29 -12.83 -7.21
C LYS A 4 6.06 -13.50 -6.60
N LEU A 5 4.91 -13.50 -7.29
CA LEU A 5 3.64 -13.94 -6.73
C LEU A 5 2.89 -14.84 -7.72
N SER A 6 3.09 -16.15 -7.62
CA SER A 6 2.24 -17.11 -8.34
C SER A 6 0.88 -17.31 -7.65
N LEU A 7 -0.06 -17.95 -8.36
CA LEU A 7 -1.41 -18.19 -7.88
C LEU A 7 -1.37 -19.24 -6.73
N GLY A 8 -1.66 -18.83 -5.50
CA GLY A 8 -1.76 -19.73 -4.34
C GLY A 8 -0.59 -19.67 -3.35
N GLU A 9 0.46 -18.91 -3.63
CA GLU A 9 1.53 -18.66 -2.67
C GLU A 9 1.11 -17.61 -1.63
N THR A 10 1.27 -17.96 -0.35
CA THR A 10 1.25 -17.01 0.78
C THR A 10 2.63 -16.39 0.96
N PHE A 11 2.65 -15.14 1.41
CA PHE A 11 3.84 -14.30 1.66
C PHE A 11 4.97 -15.09 2.35
N HIS A 12 5.97 -15.51 1.58
CA HIS A 12 7.13 -16.25 2.10
C HIS A 12 8.48 -15.63 1.70
N ASP A 13 8.48 -14.47 1.06
CA ASP A 13 9.70 -13.71 0.79
C ASP A 13 9.82 -12.54 1.76
N GLU A 14 10.97 -12.45 2.44
CA GLU A 14 11.34 -11.40 3.42
C GLU A 14 11.42 -9.97 2.83
N GLN A 15 10.91 -9.76 1.60
CA GLN A 15 10.95 -8.50 0.86
C GLN A 15 9.59 -8.09 0.27
N ALA A 16 8.48 -8.65 0.75
CA ALA A 16 7.16 -8.20 0.33
C ALA A 16 6.77 -6.88 1.02
N PHE A 17 6.10 -5.99 0.28
CA PHE A 17 5.63 -4.70 0.78
C PHE A 17 4.11 -4.55 0.64
N VAL A 18 3.45 -4.05 1.69
CA VAL A 18 2.00 -3.77 1.70
C VAL A 18 1.75 -2.30 2.04
N GLN A 19 0.94 -1.61 1.22
CA GLN A 19 0.44 -0.26 1.50
C GLN A 19 -1.04 -0.31 1.91
N ILE A 20 -1.39 0.35 3.01
CA ILE A 20 -2.77 0.43 3.50
C ILE A 20 -3.20 1.90 3.58
N HIS A 21 -4.37 2.22 3.02
CA HIS A 21 -4.96 3.55 3.08
C HIS A 21 -5.98 3.72 4.22
N GLY A 22 -6.13 4.97 4.69
CA GLY A 22 -7.19 5.35 5.63
C GLY A 22 -6.86 5.16 7.12
N GLY A 23 -5.59 4.91 7.45
CA GLY A 23 -5.09 4.73 8.80
C GLY A 23 -5.50 3.40 9.42
N GLY A 24 -4.52 2.68 9.96
CA GLY A 24 -4.67 1.44 10.73
C GLY A 24 -5.51 1.53 12.00
N SER A 25 -6.25 2.63 12.20
CA SER A 25 -7.22 2.88 13.27
C SER A 25 -8.64 2.39 12.92
N SER A 26 -8.87 1.93 11.69
CA SER A 26 -10.08 1.17 11.33
C SER A 26 -9.86 -0.32 11.62
N ARG A 27 -10.92 -1.08 11.94
CA ARG A 27 -10.83 -2.52 12.26
C ARG A 27 -10.09 -3.32 11.17
N ILE A 28 -10.30 -2.95 9.91
CA ILE A 28 -9.67 -3.59 8.75
C ILE A 28 -8.19 -3.24 8.69
N GLY A 29 -7.83 -1.96 8.86
CA GLY A 29 -6.44 -1.53 8.85
C GLY A 29 -5.62 -2.13 10.00
N THR A 30 -6.18 -2.21 11.21
CA THR A 30 -5.56 -2.88 12.36
C THR A 30 -5.27 -4.35 12.07
N PHE A 31 -6.28 -5.07 11.56
CA PHE A 31 -6.13 -6.48 11.19
C PHE A 31 -5.10 -6.69 10.08
N ALA A 32 -5.13 -5.85 9.05
CA ALA A 32 -4.20 -5.92 7.92
C ALA A 32 -2.74 -5.69 8.36
N ILE A 33 -2.48 -4.70 9.23
CA ILE A 33 -1.15 -4.47 9.79
C ILE A 33 -0.67 -5.72 10.52
N GLN A 34 -1.43 -6.22 11.49
CA GLN A 34 -1.01 -7.37 12.30
C GLN A 34 -0.79 -8.61 11.44
N MET A 35 -1.64 -8.85 10.43
CA MET A 35 -1.47 -9.99 9.55
C MET A 35 -0.23 -9.87 8.66
N ALA A 36 0.01 -8.70 8.07
CA ALA A 36 1.21 -8.46 7.29
C ALA A 36 2.48 -8.63 8.15
N LYS A 37 2.46 -8.18 9.41
CA LYS A 37 3.59 -8.40 10.34
C LYS A 37 3.78 -9.87 10.72
N CYS A 38 2.72 -10.62 10.96
CA CYS A 38 2.82 -12.08 11.18
C CYS A 38 3.43 -12.81 9.98
N LEU A 39 3.27 -12.26 8.79
CA LEU A 39 3.78 -12.80 7.53
C LEU A 39 5.19 -12.27 7.16
N GLY A 40 5.83 -11.47 8.01
CA GLY A 40 7.17 -10.93 7.76
C GLY A 40 7.24 -9.82 6.71
N VAL A 41 6.10 -9.24 6.34
CA VAL A 41 5.99 -8.20 5.30
C VAL A 41 6.33 -6.83 5.89
N LYS A 42 7.01 -5.98 5.11
CA LYS A 42 7.22 -4.56 5.48
C LYS A 42 5.95 -3.77 5.16
N VAL A 43 5.42 -3.07 6.15
CA VAL A 43 4.11 -2.42 6.12
C VAL A 43 4.26 -0.91 6.02
N PHE A 44 3.59 -0.34 5.03
CA PHE A 44 3.40 1.09 4.83
C PHE A 44 1.96 1.47 5.17
N ILE A 45 1.77 2.52 5.97
CA ILE A 45 0.45 3.07 6.31
C ILE A 45 0.36 4.54 5.92
N THR A 46 -0.81 4.96 5.43
CA THR A 46 -1.12 6.38 5.27
C THR A 46 -2.26 6.79 6.22
N ALA A 47 -2.10 7.91 6.91
CA ALA A 47 -3.17 8.51 7.72
C ALA A 47 -3.06 10.04 7.75
N GLY A 48 -4.15 10.72 8.11
CA GLY A 48 -4.21 12.20 8.05
C GLY A 48 -3.93 12.92 9.36
N SER A 49 -3.36 12.22 10.35
CA SER A 49 -3.08 12.76 11.69
C SER A 49 -2.02 11.93 12.40
N GLU A 50 -1.11 12.59 13.11
CA GLU A 50 -0.02 11.95 13.86
C GLU A 50 -0.51 10.95 14.91
N GLU A 51 -1.63 11.25 15.59
CA GLU A 51 -2.23 10.34 16.56
C GLU A 51 -2.57 8.96 15.95
N LYS A 52 -3.15 8.96 14.76
CA LYS A 52 -3.46 7.72 14.03
C LYS A 52 -2.20 6.99 13.60
N LEU A 53 -1.17 7.71 13.17
CA LEU A 53 0.12 7.12 12.78
C LEU A 53 0.83 6.50 13.99
N ALA A 54 0.83 7.17 15.14
CA ALA A 54 1.37 6.64 16.38
C ALA A 54 0.68 5.32 16.77
N ALA A 55 -0.66 5.29 16.72
CA ALA A 55 -1.42 4.06 16.96
C ALA A 55 -1.07 2.93 15.97
N CYS A 56 -0.83 3.24 14.69
CA CYS A 56 -0.41 2.24 13.70
C CYS A 56 1.01 1.72 13.98
N LYS A 57 1.91 2.60 14.42
CA LYS A 57 3.28 2.24 14.79
C LYS A 57 3.31 1.26 15.96
N GLU A 58 2.44 1.43 16.95
CA GLU A 58 2.27 0.47 18.06
C GLU A 58 1.80 -0.92 17.58
N LEU A 59 1.08 -0.98 16.46
CA LEU A 59 0.64 -2.24 15.83
C LEU A 59 1.74 -2.92 15.00
N GLY A 60 2.90 -2.29 14.84
CA GLY A 60 4.06 -2.85 14.16
C GLY A 60 4.29 -2.36 12.73
N THR A 61 3.65 -1.25 12.31
CA THR A 61 3.95 -0.64 11.02
C THR A 61 5.41 -0.19 10.91
N ASP A 62 6.05 -0.44 9.75
CA ASP A 62 7.44 -0.06 9.50
C ASP A 62 7.57 1.38 9.00
N VAL A 63 6.66 1.82 8.12
CA VAL A 63 6.66 3.18 7.55
C VAL A 63 5.30 3.84 7.72
N CYS A 64 5.29 4.98 8.38
CA CYS A 64 4.11 5.81 8.62
C CYS A 64 4.18 7.09 7.77
N ILE A 65 3.14 7.35 6.97
CA ILE A 65 3.11 8.48 6.03
C ILE A 65 1.90 9.36 6.35
N ASN A 66 2.14 10.63 6.67
CA ASN A 66 1.06 11.59 6.80
C ASN A 66 0.73 12.19 5.43
N TYR A 67 -0.36 11.74 4.81
CA TYR A 67 -0.72 12.16 3.44
C TYR A 67 -1.04 13.66 3.30
N LYS A 68 -1.16 14.40 4.41
CA LYS A 68 -1.37 15.86 4.40
C LYS A 68 -0.06 16.64 4.27
N THR A 69 1.05 16.04 4.65
CA THR A 69 2.38 16.69 4.69
C THR A 69 3.40 16.00 3.81
N GLU A 70 3.14 14.75 3.43
CA GLU A 70 4.04 13.91 2.66
C GLU A 70 3.33 13.33 1.43
N ASP A 71 4.11 13.11 0.37
CA ASP A 71 3.67 12.36 -0.80
C ASP A 71 4.00 10.87 -0.61
N PHE A 72 2.97 10.01 -0.58
CA PHE A 72 3.19 8.60 -0.27
C PHE A 72 3.95 7.84 -1.35
N ILE A 73 3.82 8.23 -2.63
CA ILE A 73 4.54 7.57 -3.74
C ILE A 73 6.03 7.84 -3.56
N THR A 74 6.38 9.08 -3.27
CA THR A 74 7.76 9.51 -3.03
C THR A 74 8.34 8.79 -1.81
N ARG A 75 7.61 8.72 -0.68
CA ARG A 75 8.06 8.00 0.51
C ARG A 75 8.23 6.50 0.28
N ILE A 76 7.33 5.85 -0.45
CA ILE A 76 7.49 4.44 -0.83
C ILE A 76 8.79 4.27 -1.61
N LYS A 77 9.01 5.07 -2.65
CA LYS A 77 10.22 4.97 -3.49
C LYS A 77 11.51 5.14 -2.70
N GLU A 78 11.56 6.11 -1.79
CA GLU A 78 12.71 6.31 -0.90
C GLU A 78 12.98 5.10 -0.01
N GLU A 79 11.93 4.52 0.56
CA GLU A 79 12.00 3.38 1.48
C GLU A 79 12.27 2.03 0.81
N THR A 80 12.12 1.96 -0.50
CA THR A 80 12.41 0.77 -1.33
C THR A 80 13.65 0.98 -2.21
N GLY A 81 14.53 1.93 -1.88
CA GLY A 81 15.83 2.08 -2.56
C GLY A 81 15.77 2.64 -3.98
N GLY A 82 14.72 3.38 -4.34
CA GLY A 82 14.62 4.06 -5.63
C GLY A 82 14.11 3.20 -6.80
N GLU A 83 14.06 1.87 -6.65
CA GLU A 83 13.45 0.94 -7.63
C GLU A 83 11.91 0.92 -7.59
N GLY A 84 11.34 1.77 -6.73
CA GLY A 84 10.22 1.43 -5.87
C GLY A 84 8.85 1.20 -6.47
N SER A 85 8.20 0.19 -5.89
CA SER A 85 6.76 0.08 -5.70
C SER A 85 6.45 -1.03 -4.67
N VAL A 86 5.22 -1.08 -4.17
CA VAL A 86 4.77 -2.14 -3.25
C VAL A 86 4.15 -3.30 -4.02
N ASP A 87 4.13 -4.49 -3.44
CA ASP A 87 3.55 -5.67 -4.09
C ASP A 87 2.03 -5.74 -3.91
N VAL A 88 1.52 -5.18 -2.81
CA VAL A 88 0.10 -5.21 -2.48
C VAL A 88 -0.37 -3.87 -1.94
N ILE A 89 -1.52 -3.41 -2.42
CA ILE A 89 -2.20 -2.21 -1.90
C ILE A 89 -3.60 -2.59 -1.43
N LEU A 90 -3.95 -2.18 -0.21
CA LEU A 90 -5.31 -2.18 0.32
C LEU A 90 -5.86 -0.76 0.28
N ASP A 91 -6.79 -0.51 -0.63
CA ASP A 91 -7.36 0.81 -0.90
C ASP A 91 -8.82 0.91 -0.46
N ASN A 92 -9.10 1.86 0.43
CA ASN A 92 -10.45 2.21 0.87
C ASN A 92 -10.93 3.58 0.35
N ILE A 93 -10.07 4.30 -0.39
CA ILE A 93 -10.34 5.63 -0.92
C ILE A 93 -10.98 5.51 -2.31
N GLY A 94 -10.43 4.67 -3.18
CA GLY A 94 -10.98 4.41 -4.51
C GLY A 94 -10.58 5.47 -5.53
N GLY A 95 -11.56 6.07 -6.22
CA GLY A 95 -11.37 6.82 -7.46
C GLY A 95 -10.16 7.78 -7.47
N PRO A 96 -10.05 8.74 -6.53
CA PRO A 96 -8.95 9.71 -6.51
C PRO A 96 -7.56 9.11 -6.34
N TYR A 97 -7.45 7.88 -5.83
CA TYR A 97 -6.17 7.23 -5.53
C TYR A 97 -5.77 6.19 -6.58
N LEU A 98 -6.68 5.77 -7.46
CA LEU A 98 -6.43 4.66 -8.39
C LEU A 98 -5.14 4.83 -9.21
N GLN A 99 -4.94 5.96 -9.90
CA GLN A 99 -3.71 6.19 -10.67
C GLN A 99 -2.47 6.18 -9.76
N ARG A 100 -2.56 6.84 -8.60
CA ARG A 100 -1.44 6.95 -7.66
C ARG A 100 -1.05 5.60 -7.07
N ASN A 101 -2.03 4.73 -6.85
CA ASN A 101 -1.82 3.35 -6.43
C ASN A 101 -1.11 2.57 -7.52
N LEU A 102 -1.54 2.70 -8.79
CA LEU A 102 -0.85 2.07 -9.93
C LEU A 102 0.60 2.56 -10.06
N ASP A 103 0.85 3.87 -9.87
CA ASP A 103 2.19 4.46 -9.94
C ASP A 103 3.13 4.03 -8.80
N SER A 104 2.59 3.39 -7.76
CA SER A 104 3.32 2.88 -6.60
C SER A 104 3.20 1.37 -6.43
N LEU A 105 2.65 0.66 -7.43
CA LEU A 105 2.47 -0.79 -7.42
C LEU A 105 3.49 -1.45 -8.36
N ASN A 106 4.11 -2.54 -7.89
CA ASN A 106 5.08 -3.29 -8.69
C ASN A 106 4.39 -3.89 -9.91
N VAL A 107 5.17 -4.17 -10.96
CA VAL A 107 4.73 -5.09 -12.02
C VAL A 107 4.26 -6.39 -11.37
N ASP A 108 3.10 -6.89 -11.79
CA ASP A 108 2.40 -8.03 -11.19
C ASP A 108 1.96 -7.87 -9.72
N GLY A 109 1.99 -6.64 -9.19
CA GLY A 109 1.42 -6.32 -7.89
C GLY A 109 -0.11 -6.41 -7.87
N ARG A 110 -0.69 -6.44 -6.68
CA ARG A 110 -2.13 -6.61 -6.46
C ARG A 110 -2.74 -5.41 -5.73
N LEU A 111 -3.64 -4.70 -6.41
CA LEU A 111 -4.47 -3.65 -5.82
C LEU A 111 -5.84 -4.21 -5.41
N PHE A 112 -6.14 -4.20 -4.12
CA PHE A 112 -7.43 -4.60 -3.56
C PHE A 112 -8.21 -3.36 -3.14
N ILE A 113 -9.25 -3.03 -3.90
CA ILE A 113 -10.17 -1.95 -3.55
C ILE A 113 -11.26 -2.52 -2.65
N ILE A 114 -11.27 -2.09 -1.40
CA ILE A 114 -12.18 -2.56 -0.34
C ILE A 114 -13.19 -1.50 0.10
N GLY A 115 -13.11 -0.30 -0.48
CA GLY A 115 -14.02 0.81 -0.22
C GLY A 115 -13.84 1.97 -1.20
N PHE A 116 -14.80 2.90 -1.19
CA PHE A 116 -14.87 4.02 -2.13
C PHE A 116 -15.11 5.35 -1.42
N MET A 117 -14.44 5.59 -0.28
CA MET A 117 -14.67 6.78 0.54
C MET A 117 -14.42 8.09 -0.21
N GLY A 118 -13.51 8.10 -1.18
CA GLY A 118 -13.20 9.23 -2.05
C GLY A 118 -13.99 9.26 -3.36
N GLY A 119 -14.86 8.27 -3.61
CA GLY A 119 -15.67 8.16 -4.83
C GLY A 119 -15.39 6.90 -5.65
N THR A 120 -16.35 6.57 -6.52
CA THR A 120 -16.36 5.34 -7.33
C THR A 120 -15.89 5.53 -8.77
N MET A 121 -15.71 6.78 -9.20
CA MET A 121 -15.38 7.13 -10.58
C MET A 121 -14.05 7.86 -10.65
N THR A 122 -13.24 7.54 -11.66
CA THR A 122 -11.96 8.19 -11.94
C THR A 122 -11.49 7.91 -13.35
N GLN A 123 -10.49 8.65 -13.80
CA GLN A 123 -9.78 8.39 -15.05
C GLN A 123 -8.41 7.79 -14.75
N VAL A 124 -7.95 6.89 -15.61
CA VAL A 124 -6.65 6.22 -15.49
C VAL A 124 -5.88 6.38 -16.79
N ASN A 125 -4.59 6.66 -16.66
CA ASN A 125 -3.63 6.65 -17.75
C ASN A 125 -3.16 5.21 -18.01
N LEU A 126 -3.65 4.59 -19.09
CA LEU A 126 -3.25 3.23 -19.46
C LEU A 126 -1.79 3.11 -19.92
N GLY A 127 -1.11 4.23 -20.20
CA GLY A 127 0.32 4.24 -20.50
C GLY A 127 1.21 3.83 -19.32
N CYS A 128 0.66 3.71 -18.11
CA CYS A 128 1.37 3.13 -16.97
C CYS A 128 1.46 1.58 -17.03
N TYR A 129 0.68 0.93 -17.90
CA TYR A 129 0.80 -0.50 -18.13
C TYR A 129 2.08 -0.78 -18.93
N GLN A 130 3.05 -1.43 -18.29
CA GLN A 130 4.27 -1.89 -18.93
C GLN A 130 4.12 -3.39 -19.18
N ASP A 131 4.00 -3.78 -20.45
CA ASP A 131 4.03 -5.20 -20.84
C ASP A 131 5.43 -5.75 -20.50
N PRO A 132 5.54 -6.93 -19.88
CA PRO A 132 6.80 -7.47 -19.36
C PRO A 132 7.85 -7.83 -20.43
#